data_AF-A0A6I3SR13-F1
#
_entry.id   AF-A0A6I3SR13-F1
#
_cell.length_a   1.000
_cell.length_b   1.000
_cell.length_c   1.000
_cell.angle_alpha   90.00
_cell.angle_beta   90.00
_cell.angle_gamma   90.00
#
_symmetry.space_group_name_H-M   'P 1'
#
loop_
_entity.id
_entity.type
_entity.pdbx_description
1 polymer ?
#
loop_
_entity_poly.entity_id
_entity_poly.type
_entity_poly.pdbx_seq_one_letter_code
_entity_poly.pdbx_strand_id
1 'polypeptide(L)'
;MPILLLLLAGAAAAKPSAPADCADARLPLLLHELPLPAQQLLGRGEAGVGGLADRDEPFTATDAVFGPLRPMTRFVGAAAGERCLAVVLERGGIAHFVETAILREVDGRWGLVATRAPTEGEVAAWKTAAQAKR
;
A
#
# COMPACT_ATOMS: atom_id res chain seq x y z
N MET A 1 -5.85 -26.90 -57.80
CA MET A 1 -6.83 -26.31 -56.86
C MET A 1 -6.09 -25.93 -55.60
N PRO A 2 -5.80 -24.65 -55.30
CA PRO A 2 -5.32 -24.27 -53.98
C PRO A 2 -6.51 -23.97 -53.06
N ILE A 3 -6.50 -24.58 -51.87
CA ILE A 3 -7.46 -24.36 -50.79
C ILE A 3 -7.02 -23.12 -50.01
N LEU A 4 -7.88 -22.11 -49.97
CA LEU A 4 -7.70 -20.87 -49.24
C LEU A 4 -8.11 -21.10 -47.77
N LEU A 5 -7.13 -21.14 -46.85
CA LEU A 5 -7.39 -21.16 -45.41
C LEU A 5 -7.65 -19.71 -44.93
N LEU A 6 -8.92 -19.39 -44.62
CA LEU A 6 -9.27 -18.20 -43.86
C LEU A 6 -9.00 -18.43 -42.37
N LEU A 7 -8.00 -17.74 -41.83
CA LEU A 7 -7.79 -17.60 -40.39
C LEU A 7 -8.72 -16.51 -39.84
N LEU A 8 -9.70 -16.91 -39.01
CA LEU A 8 -10.48 -15.98 -38.19
C LEU A 8 -9.61 -15.45 -37.06
N ALA A 9 -9.29 -14.15 -37.10
CA ALA A 9 -8.67 -13.44 -35.99
C ALA A 9 -9.74 -13.06 -34.96
N GLY A 10 -9.80 -13.80 -33.85
CA GLY A 10 -10.56 -13.41 -32.66
C GLY A 10 -9.82 -12.30 -31.93
N ALA A 11 -10.32 -11.06 -32.03
CA ALA A 11 -9.84 -9.96 -31.21
C ALA A 11 -10.39 -10.11 -29.78
N ALA A 12 -9.59 -10.65 -28.87
CA ALA A 12 -9.87 -10.55 -27.44
C ALA A 12 -9.78 -9.08 -27.04
N ALA A 13 -10.90 -8.47 -26.64
CA ALA A 13 -10.91 -7.13 -26.08
C ALA A 13 -10.15 -7.14 -24.75
N ALA A 14 -8.89 -6.70 -24.78
CA ALA A 14 -8.12 -6.42 -23.57
C ALA A 14 -8.83 -5.29 -22.80
N LYS A 15 -9.36 -5.60 -21.61
CA LYS A 15 -9.80 -4.56 -20.66
C LYS A 15 -8.59 -3.68 -20.35
N PRO A 16 -8.72 -2.33 -20.37
CA PRO A 16 -7.64 -1.47 -19.92
C PRO A 16 -7.29 -1.83 -18.47
N SER A 17 -6.08 -2.34 -18.25
CA SER A 17 -5.54 -2.45 -16.90
C SER A 17 -5.30 -1.03 -16.41
N ALA A 18 -6.08 -0.58 -15.43
CA ALA A 18 -5.74 0.64 -14.71
C ALA A 18 -4.27 0.54 -14.26
N PRO A 19 -3.49 1.65 -14.31
CA PRO A 19 -2.12 1.61 -13.84
C PRO A 19 -2.08 1.03 -12.42
N ALA A 20 -1.13 0.13 -12.16
CA ALA A 20 -1.03 -0.53 -10.87
C ALA A 20 -0.75 0.45 -9.73
N ASP A 21 -0.32 1.68 -10.06
CA ASP A 21 0.07 2.73 -9.12
C ASP A 21 -0.87 3.95 -9.18
N CYS A 22 -0.75 4.81 -8.17
CA CYS A 22 -1.45 6.09 -8.13
C CYS A 22 -0.74 7.12 -9.03
N ALA A 23 -1.46 7.64 -10.02
CA ALA A 23 -0.97 8.78 -10.81
C ALA A 23 -0.93 10.05 -9.94
N ASP A 24 0.08 10.89 -10.15
CA ASP A 24 0.23 12.23 -9.55
C ASP A 24 0.15 12.27 -8.02
N ALA A 25 0.57 11.19 -7.36
CA ALA A 25 0.44 11.04 -5.92
C ALA A 25 1.31 12.08 -5.17
N ARG A 26 0.68 12.92 -4.34
CA ARG A 26 1.37 13.98 -3.58
C ARG A 26 1.80 13.50 -2.19
N LEU A 27 3.04 13.82 -1.81
CA LEU A 27 3.76 13.34 -0.63
C LEU A 27 3.96 14.41 0.46
N PRO A 28 4.24 14.01 1.73
CA PRO A 28 3.80 12.78 2.40
C PRO A 28 2.65 13.07 3.37
N LEU A 29 1.56 12.28 3.27
CA LEU A 29 0.48 12.30 4.25
C LEU A 29 0.85 11.51 5.51
N LEU A 30 0.33 11.97 6.64
CA LEU A 30 0.28 11.31 7.94
C LEU A 30 -0.91 10.34 7.98
N LEU A 31 -0.86 9.36 8.88
CA LEU A 31 -1.90 8.33 8.97
C LEU A 31 -3.30 8.93 9.20
N HIS A 32 -3.40 9.94 10.08
CA HIS A 32 -4.67 10.60 10.40
C HIS A 32 -5.23 11.47 9.27
N GLU A 33 -4.43 11.77 8.24
CA GLU A 33 -4.87 12.51 7.05
C GLU A 33 -5.51 11.58 6.01
N LEU A 34 -5.38 10.25 6.16
CA LEU A 34 -6.06 9.29 5.31
C LEU A 34 -7.55 9.22 5.65
N PRO A 35 -8.43 8.90 4.67
CA PRO A 35 -9.83 8.60 4.96
C PRO A 35 -9.97 7.50 6.01
N LEU A 36 -10.87 7.67 6.98
CA LEU A 36 -11.09 6.71 8.06
C LEU A 36 -11.32 5.27 7.56
N PRO A 37 -12.10 5.01 6.50
CA PRO A 37 -12.27 3.64 5.99
C PRO A 37 -10.96 3.05 5.45
N ALA A 38 -10.05 3.87 4.91
CA ALA A 38 -8.74 3.40 4.48
C ALA A 38 -7.84 3.08 5.68
N GLN A 39 -7.89 3.90 6.75
CA GLN A 39 -7.16 3.59 7.99
C GLN A 39 -7.62 2.26 8.60
N GLN A 40 -8.94 2.04 8.65
CA GLN A 40 -9.53 0.79 9.14
C GLN A 40 -9.15 -0.41 8.26
N LEU A 41 -9.21 -0.25 6.94
CA LEU A 41 -8.77 -1.28 5.98
C LEU A 41 -7.29 -1.68 6.21
N LEU A 42 -6.45 -0.72 6.58
CA LEU A 42 -5.04 -0.96 6.87
C LEU A 42 -4.80 -1.59 8.26
N GLY A 43 -5.83 -1.74 9.10
CA GLY A 43 -5.73 -2.35 10.42
C GLY A 43 -5.59 -1.35 11.58
N ARG A 44 -5.93 -0.07 11.38
CA ARG A 44 -5.88 0.91 12.48
C ARG A 44 -6.91 0.56 13.56
N GLY A 45 -6.43 0.47 14.80
CA GLY A 45 -7.25 0.08 15.97
C GLY A 45 -7.16 -1.41 16.30
N GLU A 46 -6.55 -2.21 15.43
CA GLU A 46 -6.32 -3.64 15.64
C GLU A 46 -4.94 -3.91 16.27
N ALA A 47 -4.82 -5.05 16.95
CA ALA A 47 -3.59 -5.54 17.55
C ALA A 47 -2.98 -6.70 16.76
N GLY A 48 -1.70 -7.01 17.00
CA GLY A 48 -1.03 -8.19 16.45
C GLY A 48 -0.82 -8.13 14.94
N VAL A 49 -0.93 -9.30 14.28
CA VAL A 49 -0.66 -9.48 12.85
C VAL A 49 -1.49 -8.55 11.97
N GLY A 50 -2.76 -8.32 12.34
CA GLY A 50 -3.67 -7.43 11.62
C GLY A 50 -3.58 -5.95 12.02
N GLY A 51 -2.79 -5.61 13.04
CA GLY A 51 -2.72 -4.27 13.61
C GLY A 51 -1.83 -3.31 12.84
N LEU A 52 -2.22 -2.03 12.86
CA LEU A 52 -1.46 -0.89 12.35
C LEU A 52 -1.11 0.11 13.45
N ALA A 53 0.19 0.25 13.68
CA ALA A 53 0.80 1.34 14.43
C ALA A 53 1.01 2.57 13.52
N ASP A 54 0.89 3.77 14.08
CA ASP A 54 1.41 4.99 13.44
C ASP A 54 2.96 5.00 13.47
N ARG A 55 3.58 5.91 12.71
CA ARG A 55 5.04 5.97 12.47
C ARG A 55 5.89 5.94 13.74
N ASP A 56 5.43 6.63 14.79
CA ASP A 56 6.17 6.77 16.04
C ASP A 56 5.62 5.86 17.16
N GLU A 57 4.64 5.00 16.86
CA GLU A 57 4.03 4.08 17.83
C GLU A 57 4.83 2.77 17.96
N PRO A 58 4.79 2.11 19.14
CA PRO A 58 5.41 0.80 19.32
C PRO A 58 4.77 -0.26 18.42
N PHE A 59 5.61 -1.03 17.72
CA PHE A 59 5.21 -2.16 16.89
C PHE A 59 6.15 -3.35 17.10
N THR A 60 5.75 -4.54 16.65
CA THR A 60 6.54 -5.76 16.73
C THR A 60 7.10 -6.11 15.35
N ALA A 61 8.40 -5.90 15.17
CA ALA A 61 9.11 -6.13 13.90
C ALA A 61 9.44 -7.61 13.65
N THR A 62 9.41 -8.45 14.68
CA THR A 62 9.81 -9.87 14.61
C THR A 62 8.61 -10.78 14.84
N ASP A 63 8.73 -12.07 14.51
CA ASP A 63 7.73 -13.09 14.87
C ASP A 63 7.75 -13.45 16.36
N ALA A 64 8.84 -13.14 17.07
CA ALA A 64 8.94 -13.26 18.51
C ALA A 64 8.08 -12.21 19.24
N VAL A 65 6.92 -12.62 19.75
CA VAL A 65 6.03 -11.76 20.56
C VAL A 65 6.25 -12.06 22.04
N PHE A 66 6.79 -11.08 22.77
CA PHE A 66 6.85 -11.08 24.23
C PHE A 66 6.10 -9.86 24.78
N GLY A 67 5.17 -10.09 25.72
CA GLY A 67 4.35 -9.03 26.32
C GLY A 67 3.06 -8.74 25.55
N PRO A 68 2.49 -7.52 25.66
CA PRO A 68 1.20 -7.19 25.06
C PRO A 68 1.25 -7.31 23.54
N LEU A 69 0.13 -7.73 22.94
CA LEU A 69 0.00 -7.94 21.51
C LEU A 69 0.03 -6.58 20.79
N ARG A 70 1.21 -6.16 20.34
CA ARG A 70 1.39 -4.93 19.55
C ARG A 70 1.11 -5.16 18.07
N PRO A 71 0.72 -4.12 17.32
CA PRO A 71 0.69 -4.16 15.86
C PRO A 71 1.98 -4.73 15.25
N MET A 72 1.83 -5.51 14.19
CA MET A 72 2.97 -6.02 13.39
C MET A 72 3.12 -5.27 12.06
N THR A 73 2.27 -4.28 11.81
CA THR A 73 2.45 -3.32 10.72
C THR A 73 2.61 -1.92 11.29
N ARG A 74 3.51 -1.13 10.71
CA ARG A 74 3.69 0.28 11.05
C ARG A 74 3.56 1.16 9.81
N PHE A 75 2.76 2.21 9.92
CA PHE A 75 2.62 3.23 8.89
C PHE A 75 3.91 4.03 8.77
N VAL A 76 4.44 4.19 7.56
CA VAL A 76 5.61 5.04 7.34
C VAL A 76 5.25 6.31 6.61
N GLY A 77 4.33 6.28 5.66
CA GLY A 77 3.88 7.46 4.94
C GLY A 77 2.90 7.09 3.84
N ALA A 78 2.25 8.08 3.25
CA ALA A 78 1.41 7.84 2.08
C ALA A 78 1.52 8.98 1.06
N ALA A 79 1.16 8.64 -0.17
CA ALA A 79 0.88 9.60 -1.23
C ALA A 79 -0.56 9.42 -1.71
N ALA A 80 -1.25 10.52 -2.02
CA ALA A 80 -2.62 10.49 -2.51
C ALA A 80 -2.71 10.98 -3.95
N GLY A 81 -3.34 10.17 -4.80
CA GLY A 81 -3.85 10.55 -6.11
C GLY A 81 -5.38 10.59 -6.12
N GLU A 82 -6.01 10.79 -7.28
CA GLU A 82 -7.47 10.77 -7.38
C GLU A 82 -8.01 9.38 -7.04
N ARG A 83 -8.77 9.26 -5.94
CA ARG A 83 -9.36 8.01 -5.44
C ARG A 83 -8.34 6.86 -5.29
N CYS A 84 -7.08 7.21 -5.03
CA CYS A 84 -5.96 6.27 -4.93
C CYS A 84 -5.01 6.68 -3.81
N LEU A 85 -4.57 5.73 -3.00
CA LEU A 85 -3.55 5.93 -1.98
C LEU A 85 -2.41 4.94 -2.19
N ALA A 86 -1.18 5.45 -2.26
CA ALA A 86 0.03 4.65 -2.18
C ALA A 86 0.56 4.75 -0.74
N VAL A 87 0.40 3.69 0.05
CA VAL A 87 0.67 3.68 1.49
C VAL A 87 1.89 2.82 1.78
N VAL A 88 2.96 3.44 2.28
CA VAL A 88 4.20 2.76 2.65
C VAL A 88 4.07 2.20 4.05
N LEU A 89 4.29 0.89 4.18
CA LEU A 89 4.12 0.11 5.39
C LEU A 89 5.40 -0.66 5.71
N GLU A 90 5.78 -0.63 6.98
CA GLU A 90 6.81 -1.51 7.55
C GLU A 90 6.12 -2.73 8.16
N ARG A 91 6.51 -3.91 7.68
CA ARG A 91 5.92 -5.22 8.01
C ARG A 91 6.88 -5.99 8.88
N GLY A 92 6.45 -6.28 10.11
CA GLY A 92 7.12 -7.23 10.98
C GLY A 92 6.65 -8.67 10.78
N GLY A 93 7.24 -9.59 11.55
CA GLY A 93 6.92 -11.01 11.52
C GLY A 93 8.15 -11.86 11.21
N ILE A 94 7.95 -12.98 10.52
CA ILE A 94 9.03 -13.91 10.14
C ILE A 94 10.08 -13.18 9.29
N ALA A 95 9.62 -12.27 8.44
CA ALA A 95 10.48 -11.34 7.72
C ALA A 95 10.12 -9.90 8.11
N HIS A 96 11.15 -9.08 8.30
CA HIS A 96 11.01 -7.64 8.46
C HIS A 96 11.30 -6.96 7.13
N PHE A 97 10.30 -6.30 6.54
CA PHE A 97 10.43 -5.65 5.23
C PHE A 97 9.52 -4.43 5.12
N VAL A 98 9.68 -3.69 4.03
CA VAL A 98 8.83 -2.53 3.72
C VAL A 98 8.21 -2.72 2.35
N GLU A 99 6.93 -2.42 2.25
CA GLU A 99 6.16 -2.44 1.01
C GLU A 99 5.31 -1.16 0.87
N THR A 100 4.82 -0.93 -0.34
CA THR A 100 3.78 0.05 -0.61
C THR A 100 2.50 -0.68 -1.00
N ALA A 101 1.45 -0.44 -0.22
CA ALA A 101 0.09 -0.89 -0.49
C ALA A 101 -0.66 0.15 -1.33
N ILE A 102 -1.24 -0.29 -2.45
CA ILE A 102 -2.05 0.57 -3.32
C ILE A 102 -3.52 0.33 -2.99
N LEU A 103 -4.16 1.36 -2.44
CA LEU A 103 -5.59 1.38 -2.17
C LEU A 103 -6.30 2.18 -3.24
N ARG A 104 -7.46 1.69 -3.69
CA ARG A 104 -8.35 2.44 -4.59
C ARG A 104 -9.74 2.53 -3.99
N GLU A 105 -10.39 3.67 -4.24
CA GLU A 105 -11.77 3.88 -3.87
C GLU A 105 -12.68 3.65 -5.07
N VAL A 106 -13.66 2.75 -4.92
CA VAL A 106 -14.73 2.51 -5.90
C VAL A 106 -16.05 2.59 -5.14
N ASP A 107 -16.98 3.40 -5.64
CA ASP A 107 -18.30 3.64 -5.03
C ASP A 107 -18.27 3.88 -3.51
N GLY A 108 -17.35 4.73 -3.04
CA GLY A 108 -17.21 5.08 -1.62
C GLY A 108 -16.51 4.02 -0.77
N ARG A 109 -16.03 2.93 -1.37
CA ARG A 109 -15.37 1.83 -0.65
C ARG A 109 -13.90 1.74 -1.06
N TRP A 110 -13.03 1.80 -0.08
CA TRP A 110 -11.60 1.56 -0.27
C TRP A 110 -11.30 0.06 -0.33
N GLY A 111 -10.41 -0.34 -1.22
CA GLY A 111 -9.91 -1.71 -1.32
C GLY A 111 -8.42 -1.74 -1.69
N LEU A 112 -7.71 -2.74 -1.16
CA LEU A 112 -6.34 -3.04 -1.57
C LEU A 112 -6.36 -3.67 -2.97
N VAL A 113 -5.64 -3.08 -3.90
CA VAL A 113 -5.59 -3.55 -5.30
C VAL A 113 -4.23 -4.09 -5.71
N ALA A 114 -3.16 -3.67 -5.03
CA ALA A 114 -1.81 -4.16 -5.27
C ALA A 114 -0.90 -3.91 -4.06
N THR A 115 0.20 -4.67 -3.98
CA THR A 115 1.38 -4.32 -3.18
C THR A 115 2.61 -4.32 -4.08
N ARG A 116 3.59 -3.48 -3.75
CA ARG A 116 4.87 -3.41 -4.46
C ARG A 116 6.00 -3.01 -3.52
N ALA A 117 7.24 -3.14 -3.97
CA ALA A 117 8.35 -2.48 -3.29
C ALA A 117 8.16 -0.94 -3.30
N PRO A 118 8.65 -0.23 -2.27
CA PRO A 118 8.65 1.22 -2.28
C PRO A 118 9.49 1.79 -3.43
N THR A 119 9.04 2.88 -4.03
CA THR A 119 9.82 3.58 -5.06
C THR A 119 10.97 4.36 -4.41
N GLU A 120 11.99 4.70 -5.21
CA GLU A 120 13.08 5.55 -4.72
C GLU A 120 12.59 6.90 -4.18
N GLY A 121 11.54 7.48 -4.80
CA GLY A 121 10.91 8.72 -4.35
C GLY A 121 10.24 8.60 -2.99
N GLU A 122 9.52 7.50 -2.75
CA GLU A 122 8.93 7.18 -1.45
C GLU A 122 10.03 6.97 -0.38
N VAL A 123 11.10 6.26 -0.75
CA VAL A 123 12.25 6.01 0.12
C VAL A 123 13.10 7.27 0.39
N ALA A 124 13.08 8.26 -0.50
CA ALA A 124 13.71 9.54 -0.25
C ALA A 124 12.85 10.38 0.70
N ALA A 125 11.56 10.51 0.41
CA ALA A 125 10.62 11.37 1.14
C ALA A 125 10.55 11.02 2.64
N TRP A 126 10.50 9.73 2.98
CA TRP A 126 10.41 9.31 4.38
C TRP A 126 11.74 9.47 5.17
N LYS A 127 12.91 9.49 4.49
CA LYS A 127 14.24 9.62 5.08
C LYS A 127 14.47 11.09 5.42
N THR A 128 14.07 11.98 4.51
CA THR A 128 14.01 13.42 4.77
C THR A 128 13.05 13.72 5.92
N ALA A 129 11.87 13.12 5.95
CA ALA A 129 10.92 13.29 7.07
C ALA A 129 11.46 12.78 8.41
N ALA A 130 12.25 11.70 8.42
CA ALA A 130 12.90 11.18 9.62
C ALA A 130 14.09 12.04 10.10
N GLN A 131 14.78 12.72 9.18
CA GLN A 131 15.90 13.62 9.49
C GLN A 131 15.45 14.99 10.00
N ALA A 132 14.32 15.51 9.51
CA ALA A 132 13.75 16.80 9.94
C ALA A 132 13.24 16.81 11.40
N LYS A 133 13.17 15.64 12.06
CA LYS A 133 12.76 15.49 13.46
C LYS A 133 13.96 15.47 14.45
N ARG A 134 15.19 15.72 14.00
CA ARG A 134 16.41 15.75 14.85
C ARG A 134 16.86 17.17 15.19
#